data_AF-A0A814PAG9-F1
#
_entry.id   AF-A0A814PAG9-F1
#
_cell.length_a   1.000
_cell.length_b   1.000
_cell.length_c   1.000
_cell.angle_alpha   90.00
_cell.angle_beta   90.00
_cell.angle_gamma   90.00
#
_symmetry.space_group_name_H-M   'P 1'
#
loop_
_entity.id
_entity.type
_entity.pdbx_description
1 polymer ?
#
loop_
_entity_poly.entity_id
_entity_poly.type
_entity_poly.pdbx_seq_one_letter_code
_entity_poly.pdbx_strand_id
1 'polypeptide(L)'
;MNWFKFTACAGTDLFTCPGGMLKAQFNQMTKANCLNCDKFFHCQRNYDAVYRCGNSAKNQRIAEKISNCREQAQDDGSEDSQADQQANKFGRDGGNCRAQYTCKVKCKYNPQNKTCRKSNCP
;
A
#
# COMPACT_ATOMS: atom_id res chain seq x y z
N MET A 1 -5.49 -13.64 -2.14
CA MET A 1 -6.26 -12.64 -2.91
C MET A 1 -6.77 -13.24 -4.21
N ASN A 2 -8.08 -13.15 -4.44
CA ASN A 2 -8.73 -13.52 -5.70
C ASN A 2 -8.50 -12.43 -6.75
N TRP A 3 -7.62 -12.71 -7.72
CA TRP A 3 -7.24 -11.72 -8.74
C TRP A 3 -8.41 -11.30 -9.63
N PHE A 4 -9.33 -12.23 -9.94
CA PHE A 4 -10.51 -11.93 -10.75
C PHE A 4 -11.43 -10.92 -10.05
N LYS A 5 -11.77 -11.17 -8.76
CA LYS A 5 -12.56 -10.21 -7.93
C LYS A 5 -11.88 -8.84 -7.89
N PHE A 6 -10.56 -8.80 -7.68
CA PHE A 6 -9.79 -7.56 -7.63
C PHE A 6 -9.86 -6.79 -8.95
N THR A 7 -9.56 -7.43 -10.08
CA THR A 7 -9.56 -6.77 -11.40
C THR A 7 -10.95 -6.34 -11.84
N ALA A 8 -11.99 -7.13 -11.50
CA ALA A 8 -13.37 -6.76 -11.79
C ALA A 8 -13.80 -5.51 -11.02
N CYS A 9 -13.43 -5.39 -9.74
CA CYS A 9 -13.73 -4.22 -8.92
C CYS A 9 -12.94 -2.98 -9.35
N ALA A 10 -11.64 -3.13 -9.58
CA ALA A 10 -10.76 -2.02 -9.93
C ALA A 10 -10.99 -1.52 -11.38
N GLY A 11 -11.29 -2.42 -12.31
CA GLY A 11 -11.62 -2.09 -13.69
C GLY A 11 -10.51 -1.31 -14.41
N THR A 12 -10.89 -0.30 -15.19
CA THR A 12 -9.96 0.53 -15.97
C THR A 12 -9.07 1.42 -15.11
N ASP A 13 -9.42 1.64 -13.84
CA ASP A 13 -8.60 2.44 -12.92
C ASP A 13 -7.21 1.82 -12.70
N LEU A 14 -7.04 0.51 -12.90
CA LEU A 14 -5.75 -0.17 -12.84
C LEU A 14 -4.72 0.34 -13.87
N PHE A 15 -5.18 0.92 -14.98
CA PHE A 15 -4.32 1.43 -16.05
C PHE A 15 -3.99 2.92 -15.88
N THR A 16 -4.58 3.57 -14.88
CA THR A 16 -4.21 4.95 -14.51
C THR A 16 -2.91 4.97 -13.73
N CYS A 17 -2.27 6.13 -13.61
CA CYS A 17 -1.07 6.29 -12.77
C CYS A 17 -1.27 5.75 -11.33
N PRO A 18 -2.30 6.17 -10.55
CA PRO A 18 -2.51 5.64 -9.20
C PRO A 18 -2.72 4.13 -9.19
N GLY A 19 -3.49 3.60 -10.14
CA GLY A 19 -3.74 2.17 -10.24
C GLY A 19 -2.49 1.36 -10.58
N GLY A 20 -1.63 1.87 -11.46
CA GLY A 20 -0.34 1.25 -11.76
C GLY A 20 0.58 1.21 -10.53
N MET A 21 0.62 2.29 -9.74
CA MET A 21 1.40 2.36 -8.50
C MET A 21 0.92 1.33 -7.47
N LEU A 22 -0.39 1.21 -7.27
CA LEU A 22 -0.99 0.27 -6.33
C LEU A 22 -0.89 -1.18 -6.83
N LYS A 23 -1.07 -1.43 -8.13
CA LYS A 23 -0.85 -2.76 -8.70
C LYS A 23 0.60 -3.22 -8.54
N ALA A 24 1.57 -2.32 -8.65
CA ALA A 24 2.97 -2.65 -8.43
C ALA A 24 3.30 -3.02 -6.97
N GLN A 25 2.46 -2.60 -6.00
CA GLN A 25 2.60 -2.96 -4.59
C GLN A 25 2.59 -4.47 -4.38
N PHE A 26 1.66 -5.18 -5.01
CA PHE A 26 1.51 -6.63 -4.84
C PHE A 26 2.81 -7.36 -5.11
N ASN A 27 3.48 -7.00 -6.21
CA ASN A 27 4.76 -7.59 -6.56
C ASN A 27 5.86 -7.23 -5.57
N GLN A 28 5.89 -6.01 -5.04
CA GLN A 28 6.94 -5.60 -4.10
C GLN A 28 6.76 -6.20 -2.72
N MET A 29 5.54 -6.26 -2.20
CA MET A 29 5.26 -6.91 -0.92
C MET A 29 5.63 -8.39 -0.96
N THR A 30 5.18 -9.10 -2.00
CA THR A 30 5.50 -10.52 -2.19
C THR A 30 6.99 -10.76 -2.40
N LYS A 31 7.67 -9.94 -3.22
CA LYS A 31 9.11 -10.09 -3.45
C LYS A 31 9.96 -9.72 -2.25
N ALA A 32 9.59 -8.69 -1.51
CA ALA A 32 10.32 -8.27 -0.34
C ALA A 32 10.20 -9.32 0.76
N ASN A 33 8.98 -9.82 1.04
CA ASN A 33 8.72 -10.77 2.12
C ASN A 33 9.39 -10.34 3.46
N CYS A 34 9.46 -9.03 3.71
CA CYS A 34 10.07 -8.50 4.93
C CYS A 34 9.07 -8.55 6.08
N LEU A 35 9.49 -9.16 7.20
CA LEU A 35 8.70 -9.25 8.42
C LEU A 35 8.23 -7.87 8.92
N ASN A 36 6.96 -7.78 9.32
CA ASN A 36 6.30 -6.62 9.93
C ASN A 36 6.25 -5.35 9.07
N CYS A 37 6.37 -5.45 7.75
CA CYS A 37 6.42 -4.31 6.84
C CYS A 37 5.16 -4.05 6.04
N ASP A 38 4.14 -4.88 6.20
CA ASP A 38 2.91 -4.82 5.42
C ASP A 38 2.27 -3.41 5.45
N LYS A 39 2.02 -2.86 6.64
CA LYS A 39 1.45 -1.50 6.80
C LYS A 39 2.32 -0.39 6.21
N PHE A 40 3.65 -0.56 6.20
CA PHE A 40 4.55 0.39 5.54
C PHE A 40 4.30 0.43 4.04
N PHE A 41 4.16 -0.74 3.40
CA PHE A 41 3.89 -0.81 1.98
C PHE A 41 2.51 -0.24 1.63
N HIS A 42 1.50 -0.53 2.45
CA HIS A 42 0.15 0.04 2.35
C HIS A 42 0.17 1.56 2.32
N CYS A 43 0.85 2.16 3.30
CA CYS A 43 1.01 3.60 3.38
C CYS A 43 1.80 4.14 2.19
N GLN A 44 3.01 3.62 1.93
CA GLN A 44 3.91 4.22 0.94
C GLN A 44 3.33 4.14 -0.47
N ARG A 45 2.59 3.08 -0.80
CA ARG A 45 2.00 2.91 -2.14
C ARG A 45 0.78 3.80 -2.34
N ASN A 46 -0.03 4.03 -1.30
CA ASN A 46 -1.11 5.01 -1.35
C ASN A 46 -0.57 6.45 -1.45
N TYR A 47 0.52 6.76 -0.74
CA TYR A 47 1.22 8.03 -0.92
C TYR A 47 1.71 8.20 -2.36
N ASP A 48 2.44 7.20 -2.89
CA ASP A 48 2.95 7.25 -4.25
C ASP A 48 1.83 7.42 -5.29
N ALA A 49 0.72 6.68 -5.11
CA ALA A 49 -0.45 6.73 -6.00
C ALA A 49 -1.10 8.12 -6.07
N VAL A 50 -1.06 8.90 -4.98
CA VAL A 50 -1.62 10.25 -4.96
C VAL A 50 -0.56 11.28 -5.38
N TYR A 51 0.56 11.33 -4.67
CA TYR A 51 1.51 12.44 -4.74
C TYR A 51 2.45 12.35 -5.93
N ARG A 52 2.82 11.14 -6.39
CA ARG A 52 3.62 10.99 -7.62
C ARG A 52 2.78 11.07 -8.89
N CYS A 53 1.46 10.93 -8.76
CA CYS A 53 0.53 10.99 -9.89
C CYS A 53 -0.16 12.35 -10.04
N GLY A 54 0.31 13.39 -9.35
CA GLY A 54 -0.18 14.77 -9.52
C GLY A 54 -1.20 15.25 -8.49
N ASN A 55 -1.21 14.65 -7.28
CA ASN A 55 -1.95 15.09 -6.08
C ASN A 55 -3.32 15.74 -6.37
N SER A 56 -4.29 14.92 -6.79
CA SER A 56 -5.63 15.38 -7.13
C SER A 56 -6.69 14.58 -6.38
N ALA A 57 -7.86 15.19 -6.18
CA ALA A 57 -9.02 14.51 -5.59
C ALA A 57 -9.41 13.26 -6.41
N LYS A 58 -9.21 13.29 -7.73
CA LYS A 58 -9.41 12.11 -8.60
C LYS A 58 -8.46 10.97 -8.22
N ASN A 59 -7.17 11.25 -8.04
CA ASN A 59 -6.20 10.23 -7.67
C ASN A 59 -6.43 9.67 -6.27
N GLN A 60 -6.87 10.52 -5.32
CA GLN A 60 -7.27 10.07 -3.99
C GLN A 60 -8.42 9.05 -4.06
N ARG A 61 -9.48 9.36 -4.84
CA ARG A 61 -10.63 8.45 -5.05
C ARG A 61 -10.22 7.14 -5.72
N ILE A 62 -9.36 7.20 -6.72
CA ILE A 62 -8.86 5.99 -7.39
C ILE A 62 -8.04 5.13 -6.40
N ALA A 63 -7.16 5.75 -5.62
CA ALA A 63 -6.33 5.03 -4.67
C ALA A 63 -7.15 4.38 -3.55
N GLU A 64 -8.18 5.06 -3.06
CA GLU A 64 -9.16 4.51 -2.13
C GLU A 64 -9.94 3.34 -2.73
N LYS A 65 -10.51 3.51 -3.92
CA LYS A 65 -11.26 2.45 -4.61
C LYS A 65 -10.41 1.19 -4.77
N ILE A 66 -9.19 1.32 -5.26
CA ILE A 66 -8.31 0.16 -5.50
C ILE A 66 -7.90 -0.52 -4.18
N SER A 67 -7.69 0.26 -3.11
CA SER A 67 -7.43 -0.30 -1.78
C SER A 67 -8.63 -1.11 -1.27
N ASN A 68 -9.84 -0.58 -1.40
CA ASN A 68 -11.08 -1.29 -1.04
C ASN A 68 -11.28 -2.57 -1.87
N CYS A 69 -11.03 -2.48 -3.18
CA CYS A 69 -11.10 -3.65 -4.07
C CYS A 69 -10.10 -4.74 -3.69
N ARG A 70 -8.89 -4.36 -3.24
CA ARG A 70 -7.89 -5.31 -2.75
C ARG A 70 -8.43 -6.07 -1.54
N GLU A 71 -8.96 -5.36 -0.56
CA GLU A 71 -9.46 -5.96 0.69
C GLU A 71 -10.66 -6.87 0.43
N GLN A 72 -11.61 -6.45 -0.41
CA GLN A 72 -12.73 -7.30 -0.83
C GLN A 72 -12.25 -8.58 -1.54
N ALA A 73 -11.21 -8.49 -2.34
CA ALA A 73 -10.64 -9.63 -3.04
C ALA A 73 -9.81 -10.55 -2.14
N GLN A 74 -9.45 -10.08 -0.95
CA GLN A 74 -8.71 -10.87 0.03
C GLN A 74 -9.63 -11.74 0.89
N ASP A 75 -10.94 -11.45 0.97
CA ASP A 75 -11.90 -12.14 1.85
C ASP A 75 -11.48 -12.12 3.35
N ASP A 76 -10.63 -11.16 3.74
CA ASP A 76 -9.95 -11.08 5.03
C ASP A 76 -10.66 -10.10 5.99
N GLY A 77 -11.95 -10.32 6.31
CA GLY A 77 -12.77 -9.44 7.19
C GLY A 77 -12.30 -9.30 8.66
N SER A 78 -11.01 -9.40 8.93
CA SER A 78 -10.34 -9.41 10.23
C SER A 78 -9.81 -8.02 10.64
N GLU A 79 -9.26 -7.93 11.86
CA GLU A 79 -8.55 -6.75 12.39
C GLU A 79 -7.42 -6.24 11.47
N ASP A 80 -6.80 -7.15 10.71
CA ASP A 80 -5.76 -6.79 9.74
C ASP A 80 -6.27 -5.88 8.61
N SER A 81 -7.54 -6.02 8.20
CA SER A 81 -8.19 -5.14 7.21
C SER A 81 -8.34 -3.71 7.76
N GLN A 82 -8.68 -3.53 9.03
CA GLN A 82 -8.80 -2.18 9.61
C GLN A 82 -7.44 -1.48 9.70
N ALA A 83 -6.40 -2.19 10.12
CA ALA A 83 -5.06 -1.64 10.19
C ALA A 83 -4.48 -1.33 8.79
N ASP A 84 -4.81 -2.15 7.78
CA ASP A 84 -4.50 -1.87 6.37
C ASP A 84 -5.18 -0.59 5.89
N GLN A 85 -6.48 -0.43 6.15
CA GLN A 85 -7.22 0.78 5.77
C GLN A 85 -6.64 2.03 6.41
N GLN A 86 -6.26 1.96 7.69
CA GLN A 86 -5.63 3.09 8.38
C GLN A 86 -4.29 3.46 7.72
N ALA A 87 -3.46 2.48 7.39
CA ALA A 87 -2.19 2.71 6.72
C ALA A 87 -2.38 3.28 5.30
N ASN A 88 -3.32 2.72 4.54
CA ASN A 88 -3.72 3.20 3.22
C ASN A 88 -4.13 4.67 3.29
N LYS A 89 -5.04 5.01 4.21
CA LYS A 89 -5.54 6.37 4.40
C LYS A 89 -4.42 7.33 4.80
N PHE A 90 -3.60 6.98 5.79
CA PHE A 90 -2.51 7.83 6.26
C PHE A 90 -1.54 8.20 5.13
N GLY A 91 -1.20 7.24 4.26
CA GLY A 91 -0.37 7.50 3.09
C GLY A 91 -1.07 8.38 2.04
N ARG A 92 -2.33 8.08 1.74
CA ARG A 92 -3.17 8.86 0.80
C ARG A 92 -3.32 10.33 1.21
N ASP A 93 -3.35 10.58 2.51
CA ASP A 93 -3.45 11.92 3.12
C ASP A 93 -2.09 12.64 3.25
N GLY A 94 -1.00 12.02 2.77
CA GLY A 94 0.34 12.65 2.75
C GLY A 94 1.20 12.38 3.99
N GLY A 95 0.79 11.44 4.83
CA GLY A 95 1.51 11.08 6.04
C GLY A 95 2.91 10.54 5.80
N ASN A 96 3.80 10.73 6.79
CA ASN A 96 5.16 10.20 6.75
C ASN A 96 5.17 8.68 7.08
N CYS A 97 5.00 7.86 6.04
CA CYS A 97 4.95 6.40 6.14
C CYS A 97 6.18 5.78 6.81
N ARG A 98 7.37 6.35 6.55
CA ARG A 98 8.61 5.85 7.17
C ARG A 98 8.56 6.06 8.68
N ALA A 99 8.26 7.27 9.13
CA ALA A 99 8.20 7.60 10.56
C ALA A 99 7.13 6.77 11.30
N GLN A 100 6.01 6.48 10.64
CA GLN A 100 4.90 5.77 11.26
C GLN A 100 5.06 4.23 11.25
N TYR A 101 5.51 3.65 10.15
CA TYR A 101 5.42 2.19 9.92
C TYR A 101 6.76 1.50 9.65
N THR A 102 7.90 2.16 9.91
CA THR A 102 9.19 1.45 9.93
C THR A 102 9.59 1.06 11.34
N CYS A 103 10.12 1.99 12.11
CA CYS A 103 10.73 1.67 13.41
C CYS A 103 9.76 1.38 14.53
N LYS A 104 8.62 2.09 14.56
CA LYS A 104 7.58 1.84 15.57
C LYS A 104 7.05 0.40 15.54
N VAL A 105 7.03 -0.21 14.36
CA VAL A 105 6.50 -1.58 14.13
C VAL A 105 7.61 -2.61 13.85
N LYS A 106 8.88 -2.23 14.04
CA LYS A 106 10.06 -3.09 13.78
C LYS A 106 10.09 -3.68 12.37
N CYS A 107 9.62 -2.92 11.36
CA CYS A 107 9.69 -3.34 9.97
C CYS A 107 11.14 -3.46 9.49
N LYS A 108 11.45 -4.61 8.89
CA LYS A 108 12.78 -4.97 8.36
C LYS A 108 13.07 -4.46 6.95
N TYR A 109 12.18 -3.73 6.30
CA TYR A 109 12.38 -3.20 4.96
C TYR A 109 13.10 -1.84 4.98
N ASN A 110 14.18 -1.73 4.21
CA ASN A 110 14.89 -0.48 4.01
C ASN A 110 14.43 0.17 2.69
N PRO A 111 13.71 1.30 2.73
CA PRO A 111 13.19 1.92 1.52
C PRO A 111 14.26 2.60 0.65
N GLN A 112 15.48 2.83 1.16
CA GLN A 112 16.55 3.47 0.40
C GLN A 112 17.21 2.50 -0.58
N ASN A 113 17.54 1.28 -0.12
CA ASN A 113 18.20 0.26 -0.94
C ASN A 113 17.30 -0.92 -1.30
N LYS A 114 16.03 -0.90 -0.88
CA LYS A 114 15.01 -1.91 -1.19
C LYS A 114 15.36 -3.33 -0.70
N THR A 115 16.05 -3.45 0.43
CA THR A 115 16.45 -4.74 1.03
C THR A 115 15.75 -5.02 2.37
N CYS A 116 15.58 -6.30 2.73
CA CYS A 116 15.23 -6.69 4.09
C CYS A 116 16.50 -6.85 4.93
N ARG A 117 16.58 -6.18 6.08
CA ARG A 117 17.74 -6.26 7.02
C ARG A 117 17.28 -6.57 8.43
N LYS A 118 18.22 -7.01 9.29
CA LYS A 118 17.91 -7.35 10.70
C LYS A 118 17.40 -6.13 11.51
N SER A 119 17.91 -4.92 11.23
CA SER A 119 17.39 -3.67 11.78
C SER A 119 17.51 -2.55 10.73
N ASN A 120 16.48 -1.70 10.63
CA ASN A 120 16.50 -0.44 9.87
C ASN A 120 16.27 0.78 10.77
N CYS A 121 16.45 0.57 12.07
CA CYS A 121 16.20 1.57 13.09
C CYS A 121 17.50 1.85 13.82
N PRO A 122 17.81 3.14 14.05
CA PRO A 122 18.94 3.53 14.87
C PRO A 122 18.81 2.96 16.29
#